data_AF-A0A2T6BQL9-F1
#
_entry.id   AF-A0A2T6BQL9-F1
#
_cell.length_a   1.000
_cell.length_b   1.000
_cell.length_c   1.000
_cell.angle_alpha   90.00
_cell.angle_beta   90.00
_cell.angle_gamma   90.00
#
_symmetry.space_group_name_H-M   'P 1'
#
loop_
_entity.id
_entity.type
_entity.pdbx_description
1 polymer ?
#
loop_
_entity_poly.entity_id
_entity_poly.type
_entity_poly.pdbx_seq_one_letter_code
_entity_poly.pdbx_strand_id
1 'polypeptide(L)'
;MSHTGNVRNKLKIARLLQTHPATALHHPATVEFTPQHLNTRLRRFPLIYLKPVAGCESKGIFRVARSGNRFYLNSGGKTVLVFRKKGELIRHLQKRTAGRRYMIQQGILSETPNGTHFDIRMHLIRLGGRWVVGGTAARVASPGAVVAGLSRGGRAKPLAFLLNRLLGMNPKTARLVRNRLEAAGIRAAGVIGACFPEKKELAVDLGMDPQKKPWIFEVNHVRPSLNVFRKADPAAYRRILLLRGKTKKGSRPVGVPGSTKKKS
;
A
#
# COMPACT_ATOMS: atom_id res chain seq x y z
N MET A 1 -25.99 14.93 5.89
CA MET A 1 -25.61 13.61 6.47
C MET A 1 -24.11 13.56 6.70
N SER A 2 -23.71 13.47 7.97
CA SER A 2 -22.35 13.64 8.48
C SER A 2 -21.38 12.55 7.98
N HIS A 3 -20.38 12.95 7.19
CA HIS A 3 -19.33 12.07 6.67
C HIS A 3 -18.20 11.82 7.71
N THR A 4 -18.54 11.41 8.92
CA THR A 4 -17.56 10.92 9.91
C THR A 4 -17.29 9.42 9.70
N GLY A 5 -16.98 9.03 8.45
CA GLY A 5 -16.60 7.68 8.11
C GLY A 5 -15.17 7.37 8.56
N ASN A 6 -15.05 6.59 9.63
CA ASN A 6 -13.82 6.08 10.25
C ASN A 6 -12.59 6.03 9.29
N VAL A 7 -11.66 6.98 9.47
CA VAL A 7 -10.56 7.38 8.57
C VAL A 7 -9.48 6.29 8.34
N ARG A 8 -9.70 5.06 8.82
CA ARG A 8 -8.70 3.96 8.73
C ARG A 8 -9.30 2.60 8.37
N ASN A 9 -10.46 2.57 7.72
CA ASN A 9 -11.03 1.30 7.26
C ASN A 9 -10.36 0.82 5.97
N LYS A 10 -9.35 -0.05 6.10
CA LYS A 10 -8.62 -0.62 4.95
C LYS A 10 -9.51 -1.40 4.00
N LEU A 11 -10.51 -2.11 4.54
CA LEU A 11 -11.41 -2.92 3.73
C LEU A 11 -12.29 -2.05 2.81
N LYS A 12 -12.74 -0.88 3.29
CA LYS A 12 -13.48 0.09 2.45
C LYS A 12 -12.62 0.61 1.30
N ILE A 13 -11.38 1.01 1.60
CA ILE A 13 -10.43 1.49 0.58
C ILE A 13 -10.09 0.38 -0.43
N ALA A 14 -9.85 -0.85 0.04
CA ALA A 14 -9.58 -1.99 -0.82
C ALA A 14 -10.76 -2.34 -1.74
N ARG A 15 -12.00 -2.31 -1.23
CA ARG A 15 -13.20 -2.52 -2.06
C ARG A 15 -13.32 -1.47 -3.18
N LEU A 16 -13.07 -0.20 -2.85
CA LEU A 16 -13.08 0.89 -3.84
C LEU A 16 -12.01 0.67 -4.92
N LEU A 17 -10.77 0.36 -4.54
CA LEU A 17 -9.69 0.11 -5.51
C LEU A 17 -9.93 -1.13 -6.37
N GLN A 18 -10.52 -2.18 -5.79
CA GLN A 18 -10.81 -3.43 -6.50
C GLN A 18 -11.97 -3.30 -7.51
N THR A 19 -12.92 -2.43 -7.25
CA THR A 19 -14.13 -2.27 -8.10
C THR A 19 -13.98 -1.15 -9.12
N HIS A 20 -13.11 -0.16 -8.87
CA HIS A 20 -12.92 0.95 -9.79
C HIS A 20 -12.11 0.54 -11.03
N PRO A 21 -12.58 0.80 -12.28
CA PRO A 21 -11.92 0.34 -13.51
C PRO A 21 -10.44 0.73 -13.63
N ALA A 22 -10.10 1.95 -13.22
CA ALA A 22 -8.72 2.47 -13.26
C ALA A 22 -7.71 1.70 -12.39
N THR A 23 -8.16 0.94 -11.39
CA THR A 23 -7.30 0.27 -10.40
C THR A 23 -7.57 -1.22 -10.24
N ALA A 24 -8.73 -1.72 -10.66
CA ALA A 24 -9.18 -3.10 -10.46
C ALA A 24 -8.14 -4.13 -10.94
N LEU A 25 -7.55 -3.93 -12.12
CA LEU A 25 -6.53 -4.83 -12.68
C LEU A 25 -5.18 -4.79 -11.94
N HIS A 26 -4.97 -3.78 -11.11
CA HIS A 26 -3.74 -3.57 -10.33
C HIS A 26 -3.95 -3.77 -8.83
N HIS A 27 -5.15 -4.09 -8.36
CA HIS A 27 -5.41 -4.30 -6.94
C HIS A 27 -5.52 -5.80 -6.64
N PRO A 28 -4.78 -6.34 -5.65
CA PRO A 28 -4.90 -7.75 -5.29
C PRO A 28 -6.30 -8.07 -4.80
N ALA A 29 -6.83 -9.23 -5.18
CA ALA A 29 -8.17 -9.64 -4.77
C ALA A 29 -8.28 -9.65 -3.23
N THR A 30 -9.25 -8.94 -2.69
CA THR A 30 -9.41 -8.64 -1.27
C THR A 30 -10.84 -8.89 -0.84
N VAL A 31 -11.02 -9.56 0.29
CA VAL A 31 -12.31 -9.81 0.94
C VAL A 31 -12.20 -9.71 2.45
N GLU A 32 -13.33 -9.56 3.13
CA GLU A 32 -13.38 -9.68 4.58
C GLU A 32 -13.04 -11.10 5.02
N PHE A 33 -12.36 -11.23 6.15
CA PHE A 33 -12.02 -12.53 6.72
C PHE A 33 -13.25 -13.21 7.29
N THR A 34 -13.60 -14.36 6.71
CA THR A 34 -14.48 -15.37 7.30
C THR A 34 -13.85 -16.75 7.05
N PRO A 35 -14.20 -17.79 7.82
CA PRO A 35 -13.72 -19.15 7.55
C PRO A 35 -14.02 -19.62 6.11
N GLN A 36 -15.20 -19.28 5.60
CA GLN A 36 -15.66 -19.59 4.26
C GLN A 36 -14.81 -18.87 3.21
N HIS A 37 -14.58 -17.56 3.37
CA HIS A 37 -13.70 -16.81 2.48
C HIS A 37 -12.25 -17.29 2.55
N LEU A 38 -11.74 -17.65 3.73
CA LEU A 38 -10.40 -18.19 3.87
C LEU A 38 -10.27 -19.50 3.09
N ASN A 39 -11.26 -20.38 3.20
CA ASN A 39 -11.27 -21.65 2.47
C ASN A 39 -11.29 -21.44 0.95
N THR A 40 -12.13 -20.54 0.43
CA THR A 40 -12.20 -20.26 -1.02
C THR A 40 -10.94 -19.58 -1.53
N ARG A 41 -10.37 -18.63 -0.77
CA ARG A 41 -9.16 -17.90 -1.16
C ARG A 41 -7.90 -18.77 -1.15
N LEU A 42 -7.76 -19.70 -0.20
CA LEU A 42 -6.64 -20.66 -0.17
C LEU A 42 -6.69 -21.69 -1.31
N ARG A 43 -7.86 -21.96 -1.89
CA ARG A 43 -7.97 -22.77 -3.11
C ARG A 43 -7.50 -21.99 -4.33
N ARG A 44 -7.92 -20.73 -4.44
CA ARG A 44 -7.67 -19.89 -5.61
C ARG A 44 -6.25 -19.32 -5.68
N PHE A 45 -5.66 -18.99 -4.53
CA PHE A 45 -4.37 -18.31 -4.47
C PHE A 45 -3.36 -19.12 -3.66
N PRO A 46 -2.14 -19.36 -4.19
CA PRO A 46 -1.08 -20.06 -3.46
C PRO A 46 -0.51 -19.23 -2.31
N LEU A 47 -0.72 -17.91 -2.33
CA LEU A 47 -0.27 -16.99 -1.29
C LEU A 47 -1.39 -16.02 -0.93
N ILE A 48 -1.64 -15.84 0.37
CA ILE A 48 -2.55 -14.81 0.88
C ILE A 48 -1.95 -14.11 2.10
N TYR A 49 -2.43 -12.90 2.36
CA TYR A 49 -2.18 -12.16 3.58
C TYR A 49 -3.48 -11.94 4.33
N LEU A 50 -3.49 -12.22 5.63
CA LEU A 50 -4.55 -11.76 6.53
C LEU A 50 -4.05 -10.50 7.24
N LYS A 51 -4.83 -9.43 7.15
CA LYS A 51 -4.49 -8.11 7.69
C LYS A 51 -5.63 -7.58 8.56
N PRO A 52 -5.38 -6.93 9.71
CA PRO A 52 -6.44 -6.25 10.44
C PRO A 52 -7.07 -5.13 9.60
N VAL A 53 -8.41 -5.03 9.63
CA VAL A 53 -9.14 -3.96 8.92
C VAL A 53 -8.76 -2.58 9.45
N ALA A 54 -8.54 -2.47 10.76
CA ALA A 54 -8.05 -1.29 11.44
C ALA A 54 -6.70 -1.58 12.12
N GLY A 55 -5.75 -0.66 11.97
CA GLY A 55 -4.42 -0.74 12.59
C GLY A 55 -3.34 -0.09 11.72
N CYS A 56 -2.14 0.03 12.27
CA CYS A 56 -0.97 0.63 11.61
C CYS A 56 0.26 -0.30 11.68
N GLU A 57 1.34 0.09 11.00
CA GLU A 57 2.68 -0.49 11.18
C GLU A 57 2.81 -2.00 10.94
N SER A 58 1.96 -2.53 10.05
CA SER A 58 1.95 -3.95 9.69
C SER A 58 1.75 -4.89 10.90
N LYS A 59 1.16 -4.38 12.00
CA LYS A 59 0.83 -5.18 13.20
C LYS A 59 -0.28 -6.18 12.91
N GLY A 60 -0.10 -7.41 13.39
CA GLY A 60 -1.06 -8.49 13.26
C GLY A 60 -1.24 -9.05 11.86
N ILE A 61 -0.28 -8.84 10.94
CA ILE A 61 -0.33 -9.44 9.60
C ILE A 61 0.15 -10.88 9.63
N PHE A 62 -0.62 -11.76 9.00
CA PHE A 62 -0.27 -13.16 8.76
C PHE A 62 -0.04 -13.39 7.26
N ARG A 63 1.06 -14.04 6.90
CA ARG A 63 1.29 -14.55 5.54
C ARG A 63 1.01 -16.05 5.55
N VAL A 64 0.14 -16.50 4.65
CA VAL A 64 -0.17 -17.91 4.48
C VAL A 64 0.21 -18.34 3.06
N ALA A 65 1.20 -19.21 2.95
CA ALA A 65 1.58 -19.84 1.69
C ALA A 65 1.09 -21.29 1.65
N ARG A 66 0.61 -21.75 0.50
CA ARG A 66 0.23 -23.14 0.24
C ARG A 66 1.26 -23.77 -0.70
N SER A 67 1.82 -24.89 -0.29
CA SER A 67 2.67 -25.73 -1.15
C SER A 67 2.22 -27.18 -1.03
N GLY A 68 1.75 -27.74 -2.15
CA GLY A 68 1.04 -29.02 -2.17
C GLY A 68 -0.12 -29.05 -1.16
N ASN A 69 -0.04 -30.00 -0.23
CA ASN A 69 -1.01 -30.23 0.86
C ASN A 69 -0.64 -29.55 2.18
N ARG A 70 0.38 -28.68 2.20
CA ARG A 70 0.85 -27.99 3.40
C ARG A 70 0.54 -26.50 3.34
N PHE A 71 0.22 -25.93 4.50
CA PHE A 71 0.04 -24.50 4.70
C PHE A 71 1.10 -23.97 5.65
N TYR A 72 1.78 -22.90 5.23
CA TYR A 72 2.86 -22.26 5.96
C TYR A 72 2.39 -20.90 6.44
N LEU A 73 2.23 -20.75 7.74
CA LEU A 73 1.79 -19.52 8.39
C LEU A 73 3.00 -18.82 9.01
N ASN A 74 3.24 -17.57 8.61
CA ASN A 74 4.27 -16.71 9.20
C ASN A 74 3.62 -15.42 9.73
N SER A 75 3.94 -15.06 10.99
CA SER A 75 3.38 -13.90 11.69
C SER A 75 4.42 -12.88 12.15
N GLY A 76 5.49 -12.65 11.38
CA GLY A 76 6.46 -11.60 11.67
C GLY A 76 7.85 -12.07 12.09
N GLY A 77 8.37 -13.13 11.46
CA GLY A 77 9.80 -13.16 11.13
C GLY A 77 10.71 -14.18 11.81
N LYS A 78 10.22 -15.18 12.56
CA LYS A 78 11.10 -16.29 13.01
C LYS A 78 10.48 -17.68 12.97
N THR A 79 9.21 -17.83 13.35
CA THR A 79 8.55 -19.15 13.35
C THR A 79 7.56 -19.28 12.21
N VAL A 80 7.76 -20.29 11.37
CA VAL A 80 6.79 -20.72 10.37
C VAL A 80 6.04 -21.91 10.96
N LEU A 81 4.75 -21.74 11.21
CA LEU A 81 3.88 -22.85 11.60
C LEU A 81 3.43 -23.58 10.34
N VAL A 82 3.48 -24.91 10.38
CA VAL A 82 3.09 -25.77 9.26
C VAL A 82 1.83 -26.54 9.64
N PHE A 83 0.82 -26.46 8.78
CA PHE A 83 -0.44 -27.19 8.94
C PHE A 83 -0.62 -28.15 7.76
N ARG A 84 -1.02 -29.39 8.04
CA ARG A 84 -1.39 -30.38 7.01
C ARG A 84 -2.89 -30.35 6.74
N LYS A 85 -3.70 -30.05 7.76
CA LYS A 85 -5.16 -29.94 7.61
C LYS A 85 -5.58 -28.48 7.57
N LYS A 86 -6.32 -28.09 6.52
CA LYS A 86 -6.82 -26.72 6.36
C LYS A 86 -7.69 -26.26 7.55
N GLY A 87 -8.48 -27.17 8.14
CA GLY A 87 -9.30 -26.87 9.31
C GLY A 87 -8.50 -26.45 10.54
N GLU A 88 -7.31 -27.01 10.74
CA GLU A 88 -6.42 -26.62 11.85
C GLU A 88 -5.89 -25.19 11.67
N LEU A 89 -5.46 -24.85 10.44
CA LEU A 89 -5.06 -23.50 10.09
C LEU A 89 -6.20 -22.49 10.34
N ILE A 90 -7.42 -22.82 9.90
CA ILE A 90 -8.59 -21.95 10.08
C ILE A 90 -8.85 -21.70 11.57
N ARG A 91 -8.90 -22.76 12.39
CA ARG A 91 -9.09 -22.62 13.85
C ARG A 91 -7.96 -21.82 14.50
N HIS A 92 -6.71 -22.05 14.09
CA HIS A 92 -5.58 -21.28 14.58
C HIS A 92 -5.74 -19.79 14.27
N LEU A 93 -6.06 -19.44 13.02
CA LEU A 93 -6.25 -18.05 12.62
C LEU A 93 -7.44 -17.40 13.32
N GLN A 94 -8.56 -18.10 13.48
CA GLN A 94 -9.71 -17.59 14.25
C GLN A 94 -9.31 -17.22 15.68
N LYS A 95 -8.61 -18.13 16.39
CA LYS A 95 -8.08 -17.86 17.73
C LYS A 95 -7.13 -16.66 17.75
N ARG A 96 -6.21 -16.57 16.79
CA ARG A 96 -5.24 -15.45 16.70
C ARG A 96 -5.87 -14.11 16.34
N THR A 97 -6.97 -14.11 15.58
CA THR A 97 -7.72 -12.88 15.28
C THR A 97 -8.57 -12.40 16.47
N ALA A 98 -8.92 -13.29 17.40
CA ALA A 98 -9.62 -12.98 18.66
C ALA A 98 -10.84 -12.05 18.46
N GLY A 99 -11.71 -12.39 17.50
CA GLY A 99 -12.93 -11.62 17.19
C GLY A 99 -12.71 -10.28 16.47
N ARG A 100 -11.45 -9.85 16.28
CA ARG A 100 -11.14 -8.61 15.55
C ARG A 100 -11.44 -8.77 14.06
N ARG A 101 -11.88 -7.68 13.44
CA ARG A 101 -12.10 -7.64 11.98
C ARG A 101 -10.79 -7.72 11.21
N TYR A 102 -10.72 -8.68 10.31
CA TYR A 102 -9.61 -8.92 9.40
C TYR A 102 -10.08 -8.92 7.94
N MET A 103 -9.13 -8.75 7.02
CA MET A 103 -9.31 -8.94 5.58
C MET A 103 -8.31 -9.98 5.08
N ILE A 104 -8.72 -10.75 4.07
CA ILE A 104 -7.86 -11.63 3.29
C ILE A 104 -7.53 -10.90 1.99
N GLN A 105 -6.26 -10.78 1.68
CA GLN A 105 -5.77 -10.20 0.43
C GLN A 105 -4.90 -11.22 -0.31
N GLN A 106 -5.09 -11.35 -1.61
CA GLN A 106 -4.21 -12.11 -2.50
C GLN A 106 -2.76 -11.66 -2.29
N GLY A 107 -1.87 -12.64 -2.09
CA GLY A 107 -0.44 -12.39 -2.02
C GLY A 107 0.16 -12.22 -3.40
N ILE A 108 0.93 -11.16 -3.55
CA ILE A 108 1.75 -10.89 -4.73
C ILE A 108 3.20 -11.18 -4.38
N LEU A 109 3.89 -11.92 -5.25
CA LEU A 109 5.31 -12.25 -5.08
C LEU A 109 6.18 -11.04 -5.44
N SER A 110 6.17 -10.03 -4.56
CA SER A 110 7.09 -8.90 -4.59
C SER A 110 8.31 -9.22 -3.75
N GLU A 111 9.18 -10.05 -4.31
CA GLU A 111 10.36 -10.60 -3.66
C GLU A 111 11.57 -10.43 -4.60
N THR A 112 12.75 -10.17 -4.04
CA THR A 112 14.01 -10.20 -4.78
C THR A 112 14.37 -11.65 -5.15
N PRO A 113 15.35 -11.88 -6.06
CA PRO A 113 15.77 -13.24 -6.43
C PRO A 113 16.18 -14.12 -5.24
N ASN A 114 16.71 -13.53 -4.17
CA ASN A 114 17.04 -14.23 -2.93
C ASN A 114 15.85 -14.39 -1.95
N GLY A 115 14.60 -14.16 -2.39
CA GLY A 115 13.39 -14.34 -1.59
C GLY A 115 13.10 -13.24 -0.57
N THR A 116 13.79 -12.09 -0.63
CA THR A 116 13.52 -10.99 0.31
C THR A 116 12.33 -10.17 -0.15
N HIS A 117 11.28 -10.12 0.66
CA HIS A 117 10.09 -9.32 0.37
C HIS A 117 10.40 -7.82 0.29
N PHE A 118 9.76 -7.12 -0.65
CA PHE A 118 9.81 -5.68 -0.74
C PHE A 118 8.45 -5.09 -1.07
N ASP A 119 8.29 -3.81 -0.76
CA ASP A 119 7.24 -2.97 -1.30
C ASP A 119 7.81 -1.58 -1.64
N ILE A 120 7.02 -0.75 -2.31
CA ILE A 120 7.43 0.57 -2.78
C ILE A 120 6.44 1.59 -2.22
N ARG A 121 6.95 2.50 -1.37
CA ARG A 121 6.21 3.65 -0.88
C ARG A 121 6.31 4.78 -1.91
N MET A 122 5.17 5.25 -2.39
CA MET A 122 5.05 6.44 -3.21
C MET A 122 4.32 7.53 -2.45
N HIS A 123 4.87 8.73 -2.40
CA HIS A 123 4.21 9.90 -1.83
C HIS A 123 3.68 10.77 -2.96
N LEU A 124 2.38 11.07 -2.93
CA LEU A 124 1.72 11.93 -3.90
C LEU A 124 1.16 13.17 -3.23
N ILE A 125 1.29 14.31 -3.91
CA ILE A 125 0.82 15.61 -3.44
C ILE A 125 -0.12 16.20 -4.50
N ARG A 126 -1.24 16.76 -4.06
CA ARG A 126 -2.22 17.40 -4.92
C ARG A 126 -1.87 18.87 -5.12
N LEU A 127 -1.47 19.25 -6.34
CA LEU A 127 -1.11 20.60 -6.74
C LEU A 127 -2.00 21.05 -7.91
N GLY A 128 -2.66 22.19 -7.78
CA GLY A 128 -3.56 22.70 -8.82
C GLY A 128 -4.62 21.65 -9.25
N GLY A 129 -5.14 20.89 -8.28
CA GLY A 129 -6.11 19.82 -8.53
C GLY A 129 -5.52 18.47 -9.00
N ARG A 130 -4.27 18.42 -9.45
CA ARG A 130 -3.60 17.23 -10.01
C ARG A 130 -2.70 16.53 -8.99
N TRP A 131 -2.64 15.20 -9.04
CA TRP A 131 -1.73 14.40 -8.21
C TRP A 131 -0.34 14.33 -8.84
N VAL A 132 0.68 14.74 -8.09
CA VAL A 132 2.09 14.76 -8.51
C VAL A 132 2.90 13.84 -7.60
N VAL A 133 3.82 13.07 -8.18
CA VAL A 133 4.77 12.26 -7.41
C VAL A 133 5.76 13.17 -6.69
N GLY A 134 5.70 13.16 -5.36
CA GLY A 134 6.66 13.84 -4.50
C GLY A 134 7.94 13.04 -4.31
N GLY A 135 7.81 11.71 -4.23
CA GLY A 135 8.97 10.80 -4.12
C GLY A 135 8.56 9.33 -4.04
N THR A 136 9.52 8.45 -4.34
CA THR A 136 9.38 6.99 -4.25
C THR A 136 10.54 6.39 -3.46
N ALA A 137 10.24 5.45 -2.58
CA ALA A 137 11.25 4.71 -1.83
C ALA A 137 10.88 3.23 -1.74
N ALA A 138 11.86 2.36 -1.95
CA ALA A 138 11.70 0.94 -1.69
C ALA A 138 11.82 0.68 -0.19
N ARG A 139 10.96 -0.20 0.33
CA ARG A 139 11.12 -0.81 1.64
C ARG A 139 11.47 -2.28 1.40
N VAL A 140 12.61 -2.72 1.91
CA VAL A 140 13.10 -4.09 1.79
C VAL A 140 13.04 -4.75 3.16
N ALA A 141 12.38 -5.89 3.26
CA ALA A 141 12.24 -6.62 4.51
C ALA A 141 13.58 -7.15 5.04
N SER A 142 13.63 -7.46 6.32
CA SER A 142 14.70 -8.32 6.85
C SER A 142 14.52 -9.74 6.31
N PRO A 143 15.60 -10.54 6.19
CA PRO A 143 15.49 -11.94 5.78
C PRO A 143 14.44 -12.70 6.59
N GLY A 144 13.57 -13.45 5.92
CA GLY A 144 12.48 -14.22 6.55
C GLY A 144 11.28 -13.41 7.06
N ALA A 145 11.31 -12.08 7.00
CA ALA A 145 10.19 -11.24 7.41
C ALA A 145 9.10 -11.15 6.33
N VAL A 146 7.84 -11.16 6.77
CA VAL A 146 6.66 -11.15 5.87
C VAL A 146 6.25 -9.77 5.38
N VAL A 147 6.82 -8.72 5.98
CA VAL A 147 6.47 -7.32 5.73
C VAL A 147 7.73 -6.48 5.72
N ALA A 148 7.80 -5.48 4.83
CA ALA A 148 8.98 -4.65 4.65
C ALA A 148 8.94 -3.33 5.46
N GLY A 149 7.90 -3.11 6.28
CA GLY A 149 7.74 -1.88 7.05
C GLY A 149 8.95 -1.56 7.94
N LEU A 150 9.35 -0.28 8.01
CA LEU A 150 10.52 0.15 8.79
C LEU A 150 10.39 -0.14 10.29
N SER A 151 9.17 -0.06 10.84
CA SER A 151 8.88 -0.44 12.22
C SER A 151 9.05 -1.94 12.50
N ARG A 152 9.26 -2.75 11.46
CA ARG A 152 9.44 -4.20 11.51
C ARG A 152 10.86 -4.64 11.12
N GLY A 153 11.83 -3.73 11.22
CA GLY A 153 13.23 -3.98 10.86
C GLY A 153 13.54 -3.85 9.37
N GLY A 154 12.55 -3.52 8.54
CA GLY A 154 12.78 -3.26 7.13
C GLY A 154 13.72 -2.07 6.89
N ARG A 155 14.41 -2.09 5.75
CA ARG A 155 15.37 -1.07 5.33
C ARG A 155 14.78 -0.23 4.20
N ALA A 156 14.94 1.09 4.29
CA ALA A 156 14.57 2.00 3.22
C ALA A 156 15.72 2.09 2.20
N LYS A 157 15.42 2.02 0.92
CA LYS A 157 16.39 2.16 -0.18
C LYS A 157 15.81 3.03 -1.30
N PRO A 158 16.65 3.74 -2.08
CA PRO A 158 16.18 4.38 -3.32
C PRO A 158 15.47 3.36 -4.22
N LEU A 159 14.42 3.79 -4.93
CA LEU A 159 13.74 2.90 -5.89
C LEU A 159 14.72 2.38 -6.95
N ALA A 160 15.63 3.23 -7.44
CA ALA A 160 16.66 2.84 -8.39
C ALA A 160 17.58 1.73 -7.85
N PHE A 161 17.90 1.75 -6.56
CA PHE A 161 18.70 0.68 -5.93
C PHE A 161 17.94 -0.66 -5.96
N LEU A 162 16.66 -0.67 -5.62
CA LEU A 162 15.83 -1.87 -5.73
C LEU A 162 15.82 -2.41 -7.16
N LEU A 163 15.47 -1.56 -8.14
CA LEU A 163 15.29 -2.01 -9.53
C LEU A 163 16.61 -2.47 -10.16
N ASN A 164 17.69 -1.71 -9.98
CA ASN A 164 18.95 -1.96 -10.69
C ASN A 164 19.81 -3.00 -9.96
N ARG A 165 19.94 -2.88 -8.62
CA ARG A 165 20.90 -3.69 -7.85
C ARG A 165 20.28 -4.95 -7.29
N LEU A 166 19.06 -4.87 -6.73
CA LEU A 166 18.43 -6.03 -6.11
C LEU A 166 17.65 -6.88 -7.10
N LEU A 167 17.07 -6.27 -8.13
CA LEU A 167 16.30 -6.96 -9.17
C LEU A 167 17.06 -7.11 -10.50
N GLY A 168 18.29 -6.59 -10.59
CA GLY A 168 19.16 -6.78 -11.76
C GLY A 168 18.65 -6.18 -13.06
N MET A 169 17.76 -5.18 -13.01
CA MET A 169 17.19 -4.60 -14.23
C MET A 169 18.18 -3.67 -14.93
N ASN A 170 18.27 -3.80 -16.26
CA ASN A 170 18.98 -2.81 -17.08
C ASN A 170 18.27 -1.43 -17.05
N PRO A 171 18.96 -0.32 -17.39
CA PRO A 171 18.41 1.03 -17.28
C PRO A 171 17.10 1.27 -18.04
N LYS A 172 16.96 0.70 -19.24
CA LYS A 172 15.75 0.82 -20.08
C LYS A 172 14.55 0.17 -19.39
N THR A 173 14.72 -1.06 -18.90
CA THR A 173 13.68 -1.82 -18.19
C THR A 173 13.30 -1.14 -16.87
N ALA A 174 14.29 -0.72 -16.08
CA ALA A 174 14.07 -0.03 -14.82
C ALA A 174 13.27 1.27 -15.02
N ARG A 175 13.54 2.03 -16.09
CA ARG A 175 12.78 3.23 -16.46
C ARG A 175 11.33 2.90 -16.79
N LEU A 176 11.09 1.88 -17.61
CA LEU A 176 9.72 1.45 -17.96
C LEU A 176 8.93 1.02 -16.71
N VAL A 177 9.55 0.23 -15.83
CA VAL A 177 8.93 -0.24 -14.59
C VAL A 177 8.59 0.93 -13.66
N ARG A 178 9.53 1.87 -13.48
CA ARG A 178 9.27 3.09 -12.70
C ARG A 178 8.07 3.86 -13.23
N ASN A 179 8.00 4.10 -14.54
CA ASN A 179 6.88 4.81 -15.16
C ASN A 179 5.54 4.08 -14.93
N ARG A 180 5.53 2.74 -15.03
CA ARG A 180 4.33 1.92 -14.76
C ARG A 180 3.89 1.99 -13.29
N LEU A 181 4.84 1.96 -12.36
CA LEU A 181 4.57 2.13 -10.92
C LEU A 181 3.98 3.51 -10.63
N GLU A 182 4.59 4.58 -11.16
CA GLU A 182 4.11 5.96 -11.03
C GLU A 182 2.70 6.13 -11.59
N ALA A 183 2.44 5.62 -12.79
CA ALA A 183 1.12 5.65 -13.39
C ALA A 183 0.07 4.92 -12.53
N ALA A 184 0.40 3.75 -11.98
CA ALA A 184 -0.49 3.01 -11.07
C ALA A 184 -0.75 3.77 -9.77
N GLY A 185 0.28 4.38 -9.17
CA GLY A 185 0.15 5.20 -7.96
C GLY A 185 -0.68 6.46 -8.17
N ILE A 186 -0.51 7.15 -9.31
CA ILE A 186 -1.31 8.33 -9.68
C ILE A 186 -2.78 7.94 -9.88
N ARG A 187 -3.06 6.83 -10.58
CA ARG A 187 -4.44 6.33 -10.73
C ARG A 187 -5.09 6.03 -9.38
N ALA A 188 -4.37 5.34 -8.49
CA ALA A 188 -4.85 5.05 -7.14
C ALA A 188 -5.14 6.34 -6.35
N ALA A 189 -4.23 7.33 -6.42
CA ALA A 189 -4.42 8.62 -5.77
C ALA A 189 -5.61 9.40 -6.36
N GLY A 190 -5.86 9.31 -7.67
CA GLY A 190 -7.04 9.88 -8.32
C GLY A 190 -8.34 9.30 -7.76
N VAL A 191 -8.46 7.97 -7.74
CA VAL A 191 -9.64 7.26 -7.22
C VAL A 191 -9.91 7.62 -5.76
N ILE A 192 -8.89 7.54 -4.90
CA ILE A 192 -9.05 7.86 -3.47
C ILE A 192 -9.27 9.36 -3.26
N GLY A 193 -8.54 10.21 -3.98
CA GLY A 193 -8.64 11.66 -3.90
C GLY A 193 -10.00 12.22 -4.31
N ALA A 194 -10.72 11.53 -5.20
CA ALA A 194 -12.10 11.88 -5.55
C ALA A 194 -13.06 11.64 -4.36
N CYS A 195 -12.85 10.58 -3.57
CA CYS A 195 -13.63 10.29 -2.38
C CYS A 195 -13.25 11.13 -1.16
N PHE A 196 -12.05 11.73 -1.16
CA PHE A 196 -11.56 12.58 -0.07
C PHE A 196 -10.96 13.90 -0.62
N PRO A 197 -11.81 14.84 -1.10
CA PRO A 197 -11.36 16.06 -1.78
C PRO A 197 -10.48 16.99 -0.92
N GLU A 198 -10.62 16.90 0.40
CA GLU A 198 -9.86 17.68 1.38
C GLU A 198 -8.40 17.22 1.51
N LYS A 199 -8.08 15.99 1.08
CA LYS A 199 -6.72 15.46 1.16
C LYS A 199 -5.82 16.12 0.11
N LYS A 200 -4.71 16.67 0.59
CA LYS A 200 -3.65 17.26 -0.25
C LYS A 200 -2.45 16.34 -0.44
N GLU A 201 -2.37 15.26 0.31
CA GLU A 201 -1.30 14.27 0.19
C GLU A 201 -1.82 12.87 0.48
N LEU A 202 -1.26 11.89 -0.23
CA LEU A 202 -1.53 10.47 -0.08
C LEU A 202 -0.20 9.70 -0.13
N ALA A 203 -0.17 8.53 0.47
CA ALA A 203 0.90 7.57 0.24
C ALA A 203 0.36 6.24 -0.25
N VAL A 204 0.83 5.81 -1.41
CA VAL A 204 0.46 4.54 -2.01
C VAL A 204 1.57 3.54 -1.73
N ASP A 205 1.20 2.40 -1.16
CA ASP A 205 2.08 1.23 -1.03
C ASP A 205 1.84 0.33 -2.23
N LEU A 206 2.89 0.15 -3.02
CA LEU A 206 2.90 -0.61 -4.26
C LEU A 206 3.78 -1.85 -4.10
N GLY A 207 3.54 -2.84 -4.95
CA GLY A 207 4.48 -3.92 -5.22
C GLY A 207 4.55 -4.19 -6.72
N MET A 208 5.29 -5.23 -7.05
CA MET A 208 5.46 -5.70 -8.41
C MET A 208 5.61 -7.22 -8.41
N ASP A 209 4.99 -7.92 -9.35
CA ASP A 209 5.17 -9.36 -9.53
C ASP A 209 6.40 -9.69 -10.42
N PRO A 210 6.77 -10.97 -10.59
CA PRO A 210 7.90 -11.36 -11.44
C PRO A 210 7.75 -10.92 -12.91
N GLN A 211 6.52 -10.75 -13.40
CA GLN A 211 6.19 -10.24 -14.73
C GLN A 211 6.30 -8.71 -14.82
N LYS A 212 6.76 -8.06 -13.75
CA LYS A 212 6.95 -6.61 -13.64
C LYS A 212 5.66 -5.81 -13.69
N LYS A 213 4.51 -6.44 -13.40
CA LYS A 213 3.21 -5.77 -13.31
C LYS A 213 3.09 -5.06 -11.96
N PRO A 214 2.75 -3.76 -11.94
CA PRO A 214 2.48 -3.03 -10.70
C PRO A 214 1.23 -3.53 -9.98
N TRP A 215 1.30 -3.58 -8.66
CA TRP A 215 0.18 -3.89 -7.78
C TRP A 215 0.03 -2.82 -6.68
N ILE A 216 -1.20 -2.41 -6.39
CA ILE A 216 -1.55 -1.41 -5.37
C ILE A 216 -2.00 -2.18 -4.12
N PHE A 217 -1.18 -2.15 -3.06
CA PHE A 217 -1.46 -2.86 -1.82
C PHE A 217 -2.32 -2.07 -0.85
N GLU A 218 -2.06 -0.76 -0.73
CA GLU A 218 -2.74 0.12 0.21
C GLU A 218 -2.62 1.59 -0.21
N VAL A 219 -3.63 2.40 0.10
CA VAL A 219 -3.56 3.87 0.00
C VAL A 219 -3.78 4.48 1.39
N ASN A 220 -2.70 5.07 1.91
CA ASN A 220 -2.69 5.78 3.18
C ASN A 220 -3.10 7.24 2.96
N HIS A 221 -4.25 7.63 3.50
CA HIS A 221 -4.84 8.96 3.35
C HIS A 221 -4.81 9.81 4.63
N VAL A 222 -4.24 9.27 5.71
CA VAL A 222 -3.84 10.04 6.90
C VAL A 222 -2.40 10.45 6.73
N ARG A 223 -2.12 11.75 6.92
CA ARG A 223 -0.82 12.43 6.73
C ARG A 223 0.39 11.46 6.78
N PRO A 224 0.90 11.01 5.62
CA PRO A 224 1.90 9.95 5.60
C PRO A 224 3.23 10.37 6.24
N SER A 225 3.84 9.44 6.99
CA SER A 225 5.19 9.60 7.50
C SER A 225 6.20 9.71 6.36
N LEU A 226 7.17 10.63 6.52
CA LEU A 226 8.25 10.85 5.56
C LEU A 226 9.56 10.16 5.93
N ASN A 227 9.61 9.43 7.06
CA ASN A 227 10.85 8.84 7.59
C ASN A 227 11.51 7.88 6.59
N VAL A 228 10.71 7.21 5.75
CA VAL A 228 11.23 6.34 4.68
C VAL A 228 12.03 7.11 3.64
N PHE A 229 11.58 8.30 3.24
CA PHE A 229 12.31 9.15 2.30
C PHE A 229 13.55 9.75 2.96
N ARG A 230 13.45 10.19 4.23
CA ARG A 230 14.62 10.69 4.97
C ARG A 230 15.78 9.68 5.00
N LYS A 231 15.46 8.38 5.13
CA LYS A 231 16.46 7.29 5.14
C LYS A 231 16.89 6.81 3.75
N ALA A 232 15.97 6.76 2.79
CA ALA A 232 16.24 6.21 1.46
C ALA A 232 16.79 7.23 0.47
N ASP A 233 16.22 8.44 0.47
CA ASP A 233 16.41 9.45 -0.57
C ASP A 233 16.16 10.86 0.02
N PRO A 234 17.20 11.49 0.61
CA PRO A 234 17.11 12.84 1.17
C PRO A 234 16.67 13.91 0.15
N ALA A 235 16.95 13.72 -1.15
CA ALA A 235 16.51 14.63 -2.19
C ALA A 235 14.99 14.56 -2.39
N ALA A 236 14.42 13.35 -2.46
CA ALA A 236 12.97 13.15 -2.47
C ALA A 236 12.31 13.70 -1.19
N TYR A 237 12.94 13.51 -0.02
CA TYR A 237 12.46 14.09 1.23
C TYR A 237 12.35 15.63 1.15
N ARG A 238 13.41 16.31 0.70
CA ARG A 238 13.41 17.77 0.50
C ARG A 238 12.36 18.21 -0.52
N ARG A 239 12.25 17.51 -1.65
CA ARG A 239 11.24 17.78 -2.68
C ARG A 239 9.82 17.71 -2.10
N ILE A 240 9.50 16.70 -1.31
CA ILE A 240 8.19 16.55 -0.66
C ILE A 240 7.90 17.76 0.24
N LEU A 241 8.88 18.22 1.04
CA LEU A 241 8.71 19.40 1.90
C LEU A 241 8.45 20.68 1.09
N LEU A 242 9.17 20.88 -0.02
CA LEU A 242 8.95 22.02 -0.92
C LEU A 242 7.54 22.01 -1.53
N LEU A 243 7.08 20.85 -2.01
CA LEU A 243 5.75 20.70 -2.59
C LEU A 243 4.64 20.92 -1.55
N ARG A 244 4.84 20.50 -0.29
CA ARG A 244 3.95 20.84 0.84
C ARG A 244 3.88 22.34 1.11
N GLY A 245 4.96 23.09 0.89
CA GLY A 245 4.94 24.54 0.98
C GLY A 245 4.04 25.17 -0.10
N LYS A 246 4.08 24.64 -1.32
CA LYS A 246 3.27 25.13 -2.46
C LYS A 246 1.77 24.88 -2.27
N THR A 247 1.37 23.76 -1.66
CA THR A 247 -0.05 23.49 -1.38
C THR A 247 -0.66 24.48 -0.39
N LYS A 248 0.13 25.03 0.54
CA LYS A 248 -0.32 26.06 1.51
C LYS A 248 -0.44 27.45 0.90
N LYS A 249 0.39 27.79 -0.09
CA LYS A 249 0.36 29.11 -0.75
C LYS A 249 -0.80 29.24 -1.74
N GLY A 250 -1.21 28.14 -2.38
CA GLY A 250 -2.30 28.11 -3.36
C GLY A 250 -3.73 27.99 -2.77
N SER A 251 -3.90 28.14 -1.46
CA SER A 251 -5.20 28.03 -0.77
C SER A 251 -5.77 29.37 -0.30
N ARG A 252 -5.30 30.51 -0.81
CA ARG A 252 -6.01 31.79 -0.62
C ARG A 252 -7.30 31.74 -1.43
N PRO A 253 -8.48 31.91 -0.82
CA PRO A 253 -9.72 32.04 -1.58
C PRO A 253 -9.62 33.30 -2.44
N VAL A 254 -9.99 33.17 -3.72
CA VAL A 254 -10.22 34.31 -4.60
C VAL A 254 -11.35 35.12 -3.94
N GLY A 255 -11.02 36.31 -3.46
CA GLY A 255 -12.01 37.21 -2.87
C GLY A 255 -13.10 37.52 -3.90
N VAL A 256 -14.36 37.36 -3.49
CA VAL A 256 -15.51 37.85 -4.24
C VAL A 256 -15.38 39.38 -4.31
N PRO A 257 -15.41 40.01 -5.50
CA PRO A 257 -15.42 41.47 -5.60
C PRO A 257 -16.67 42.02 -4.88
N GLY A 258 -16.46 42.92 -3.93
CA GLY A 258 -17.52 43.52 -3.13
C GLY A 258 -18.55 44.20 -4.02
N SER A 259 -19.83 43.91 -3.74
CA SER A 259 -20.95 44.64 -4.30
C SER A 259 -20.91 46.10 -3.85
N THR A 260 -20.99 46.99 -4.83
CA THR A 260 -21.24 48.41 -4.70
C THR A 260 -22.55 48.65 -3.94
N LYS A 261 -22.46 49.24 -2.74
CA LYS A 261 -23.63 49.88 -2.11
C LYS A 261 -23.83 51.25 -2.77
N LYS A 262 -24.90 51.38 -3.57
CA LYS A 262 -25.55 52.66 -3.87
C LYS A 262 -26.01 53.28 -2.55
N LYS A 263 -25.58 54.51 -2.26
CA LYS A 263 -26.25 55.39 -1.31
C LYS A 263 -27.27 56.23 -2.08
N SER A 264 -28.52 56.12 -1.64
CA SER A 264 -29.57 57.12 -1.76
C SER A 264 -29.15 58.44 -1.12
#